data_AF-A0A2X1P1Y2-F1
#
_entry.id   AF-A0A2X1P1Y2-F1
#
_cell.length_a   1.000
_cell.length_b   1.000
_cell.length_c   1.000
_cell.angle_alpha   90.00
_cell.angle_beta   90.00
_cell.angle_gamma   90.00
#
_symmetry.space_group_name_H-M   'P 1'
#
loop_
_entity.id
_entity.type
_entity.pdbx_description
1 polymer ?
#
loop_
_entity_poly.entity_id
_entity_poly.type
_entity_poly.pdbx_seq_one_letter_code
_entity_poly.pdbx_strand_id
1 'polypeptide(L)'
;MITNIAIGNWSPDFADPYMFMNYWFESDKKGLPGNRSFYENSEVDKLLRNALATTDQTQRTRDYQQAQKIVIDDAAYVYLFQKNYNWR
;
A
#
# COMPACT_ATOMS: atom_id res chain seq x y z
N MET A 1 -2.02 -7.74 -25.72
CA MET A 1 -1.34 -7.32 -24.49
C MET A 1 -1.63 -8.39 -23.45
N ILE A 2 -0.66 -9.25 -23.13
CA ILE A 2 -0.84 -10.26 -22.08
C ILE A 2 -0.48 -9.55 -20.78
N THR A 3 -1.47 -9.07 -20.05
CA THR A 3 -1.26 -8.55 -18.70
C THR A 3 -1.10 -9.77 -17.81
N ASN A 4 0.11 -10.00 -17.29
CA ASN A 4 0.33 -11.05 -16.30
C ASN A 4 -0.40 -10.64 -15.02
N ILE A 5 -1.48 -11.37 -14.68
CA ILE A 5 -2.27 -11.13 -13.47
C ILE A 5 -1.80 -12.09 -12.38
N ALA A 6 -1.42 -11.56 -11.23
CA ALA A 6 -1.19 -12.32 -10.01
C ALA A 6 -2.35 -12.06 -9.04
N ILE A 7 -2.95 -13.13 -8.53
CA ILE A 7 -3.99 -13.05 -7.49
C ILE A 7 -3.33 -13.41 -6.16
N GLY A 8 -3.53 -12.58 -5.14
CA GLY A 8 -3.00 -12.82 -3.81
C GLY A 8 -3.88 -12.18 -2.75
N ASN A 9 -3.82 -12.74 -1.55
CA ASN A 9 -4.38 -12.17 -0.34
C ASN A 9 -3.23 -11.82 0.62
N TRP A 10 -3.48 -10.87 1.51
CA TRP A 10 -2.53 -10.51 2.54
C TRP A 10 -3.27 -10.08 3.80
N SER A 11 -2.63 -10.34 4.95
CA SER A 11 -3.09 -9.91 6.26
C SER A 11 -1.93 -9.23 6.98
N PRO A 12 -2.14 -8.08 7.64
CA PRO A 12 -1.08 -7.38 8.34
C PRO A 12 -0.59 -8.15 9.55
N ASP A 13 0.73 -8.18 9.75
CA ASP A 13 1.36 -8.81 10.93
C ASP A 13 1.09 -7.99 12.21
N PHE A 14 0.87 -6.68 12.07
CA PHE A 14 0.48 -5.79 13.17
C PHE A 14 -0.41 -4.64 12.66
N ALA A 15 -1.20 -4.06 13.56
CA ALA A 15 -2.24 -3.06 13.25
C ALA A 15 -1.66 -1.66 12.97
N ASP A 16 -0.80 -1.54 11.96
CA ASP A 16 -0.25 -0.26 11.51
C ASP A 16 -0.35 -0.11 9.97
N PRO A 17 -0.76 1.07 9.45
CA PRO A 17 -0.86 1.31 8.01
C PRO A 17 0.44 1.04 7.23
N TYR A 18 1.60 1.18 7.88
CA TYR A 18 2.92 0.91 7.30
C TYR A 18 2.98 -0.47 6.63
N MET A 19 2.44 -1.50 7.28
CA MET A 19 2.55 -2.87 6.81
C MET A 19 1.85 -3.08 5.46
N PHE A 20 0.84 -2.26 5.16
CA PHE A 20 0.20 -2.27 3.85
C PHE A 20 0.85 -1.23 2.93
N MET A 21 0.86 0.02 3.35
CA MET A 21 1.17 1.15 2.48
C MET A 21 2.63 1.13 2.02
N ASN A 22 3.59 1.01 2.92
CA ASN A 22 5.00 1.04 2.56
C ASN A 22 5.43 -0.27 1.92
N TYR A 23 4.95 -1.39 2.43
CA TYR A 23 5.40 -2.70 1.98
C TYR A 23 5.00 -3.00 0.52
N TRP A 24 3.83 -2.52 0.10
CA TRP A 24 3.26 -2.83 -1.21
C TRP A 24 3.41 -1.71 -2.25
N PHE A 25 3.68 -0.47 -1.84
CA PHE A 25 3.70 0.67 -2.77
C PHE A 25 5.01 1.47 -2.79
N GLU A 26 5.97 1.26 -1.87
CA GLU A 26 7.30 1.87 -2.02
C GLU A 26 8.02 1.27 -3.24
N SER A 27 8.56 2.16 -4.08
CA SER A 27 9.23 1.77 -5.33
C SER A 27 10.50 0.94 -5.12
N ASP A 28 11.10 0.98 -3.93
CA ASP A 28 12.32 0.22 -3.60
C ASP A 28 12.03 -1.22 -3.11
N LYS A 29 10.76 -1.56 -2.84
CA LYS A 29 10.33 -2.89 -2.40
C LYS A 29 9.82 -3.79 -3.52
N LYS A 30 10.16 -3.46 -4.76
CA LYS A 30 9.71 -4.22 -5.94
C LYS A 30 10.09 -5.70 -5.86
N GLY A 31 9.19 -6.55 -6.33
CA GLY A 31 9.39 -7.99 -6.43
C GLY A 31 8.53 -8.79 -5.47
N LEU A 32 8.77 -10.10 -5.45
CA LEU A 32 8.00 -11.07 -4.66
C LEU A 32 7.83 -10.73 -3.18
N PRO A 33 8.86 -10.23 -2.45
CA PRO A 33 8.69 -10.00 -1.03
C PRO A 33 7.70 -8.88 -0.73
N GLY A 34 7.54 -7.83 -1.56
CA GLY A 34 6.75 -6.64 -1.25
C GLY A 34 5.89 -6.14 -2.42
N ASN A 35 6.29 -5.05 -3.06
CA ASN A 35 5.62 -4.42 -4.20
C ASN A 35 5.64 -5.35 -5.44
N ARG A 36 4.65 -6.25 -5.50
CA ARG A 36 4.50 -7.25 -6.57
C ARG A 36 3.95 -6.68 -7.87
N SER A 37 3.31 -5.51 -7.82
CA SER A 37 2.82 -4.81 -9.03
C SER A 37 3.96 -4.10 -9.77
N PHE A 38 5.15 -4.01 -9.17
CA PHE A 38 6.27 -3.21 -9.66
C PHE A 38 5.91 -1.73 -9.83
N TYR A 39 4.89 -1.28 -9.11
CA TYR A 39 4.40 0.10 -9.15
C TYR A 39 5.50 1.08 -8.74
N GLU A 40 5.53 2.24 -9.39
CA GLU A 40 6.43 3.33 -9.03
C GLU A 40 5.72 4.68 -9.21
N ASN A 41 5.80 5.51 -8.19
CA ASN A 41 5.29 6.88 -8.24
C ASN A 41 6.05 7.70 -7.19
N SER A 42 6.80 8.71 -7.66
CA SER A 42 7.66 9.51 -6.80
C SER A 42 6.88 10.30 -5.72
N GLU A 43 5.63 10.67 -6.00
CA GLU A 43 4.79 11.35 -5.01
C GLU A 43 4.32 10.38 -3.92
N VAL A 44 3.97 9.15 -4.30
CA VAL A 44 3.66 8.09 -3.34
C VAL A 44 4.88 7.79 -2.46
N ASP A 45 6.07 7.62 -3.04
CA ASP A 45 7.30 7.40 -2.27
C ASP A 45 7.56 8.52 -1.26
N LYS A 46 7.34 9.78 -1.66
CA LYS A 46 7.52 10.95 -0.81
C LYS A 46 6.53 10.93 0.37
N LEU A 47 5.24 10.67 0.11
CA LEU A 47 4.22 10.59 1.14
C LEU A 47 4.50 9.46 2.14
N LEU A 48 4.89 8.28 1.65
CA LEU A 48 5.21 7.12 2.48
C LEU A 48 6.43 7.35 3.37
N ARG A 49 7.46 8.02 2.86
CA ARG A 49 8.65 8.42 3.65
C ARG A 49 8.32 9.50 4.68
N ASN A 50 7.47 10.47 4.34
CA ASN A 50 7.02 11.49 5.29
C ASN A 50 6.21 10.88 6.44
N ALA A 51 5.31 9.93 6.13
CA ALA A 51 4.51 9.21 7.11
C ALA A 51 5.37 8.38 8.09
N LEU A 52 6.55 7.92 7.64
CA LEU A 52 7.54 7.23 8.47
C LEU A 52 8.36 8.18 9.35
N ALA A 53 8.70 9.35 8.84
CA ALA A 53 9.57 10.31 9.53
C ALA A 53 8.85 11.16 10.58
N THR A 54 7.53 11.33 10.46
CA THR A 54 6.74 12.18 11.36
C THR A 54 6.31 11.45 12.64
N THR A 55 6.28 12.18 13.76
CA THR A 55 5.67 11.73 15.02
C THR A 55 4.23 12.25 15.20
N ASP A 56 3.80 13.21 14.37
CA ASP A 56 2.43 13.74 14.39
C ASP A 56 1.48 12.76 13.70
N GLN A 57 0.57 12.17 14.48
CA GLN A 57 -0.42 11.20 14.00
C GLN A 57 -1.38 11.80 12.97
N THR A 58 -1.69 13.09 13.07
CA THR A 58 -2.57 13.77 12.12
C THR A 58 -1.88 13.91 10.77
N GLN A 59 -0.60 14.29 10.77
CA GLN A 59 0.20 14.37 9.56
C GLN A 59 0.36 12.99 8.92
N ARG A 60 0.74 12.00 9.73
CA ARG A 60 0.88 10.60 9.30
C ARG A 60 -0.39 10.06 8.63
N THR A 61 -1.54 10.35 9.22
CA THR A 61 -2.85 9.95 8.68
C THR A 61 -3.13 10.61 7.32
N ARG A 62 -2.86 11.91 7.19
CA ARG A 62 -3.03 12.64 5.93
C ARG A 62 -2.13 12.09 4.83
N ASP A 63 -0.86 11.84 5.13
CA ASP A 63 0.11 11.32 4.16
C ASP A 63 -0.33 9.95 3.63
N TYR A 64 -0.75 9.03 4.53
CA TYR A 64 -1.26 7.72 4.10
C TYR A 64 -2.56 7.80 3.31
N GLN A 65 -3.51 8.67 3.69
CA GLN A 65 -4.76 8.85 2.95
C GLN A 65 -4.51 9.39 1.55
N GLN A 66 -3.58 10.34 1.39
CA GLN A 66 -3.22 10.87 0.09
C GLN A 66 -2.52 9.81 -0.78
N ALA A 67 -1.57 9.05 -0.21
CA ALA A 67 -0.93 7.95 -0.92
C ALA A 67 -1.95 6.89 -1.35
N GLN A 68 -2.88 6.53 -0.47
CA GLN A 68 -3.95 5.58 -0.77
C GLN A 68 -4.82 6.04 -1.93
N LYS A 69 -5.17 7.34 -1.99
CA LYS A 69 -5.94 7.89 -3.09
C LYS A 69 -5.21 7.74 -4.41
N ILE A 70 -3.92 8.08 -4.46
CA ILE A 70 -3.11 7.98 -5.69
C ILE A 70 -3.04 6.54 -6.18
N VAL A 71 -2.73 5.57 -5.30
CA VAL A 71 -2.56 4.16 -5.73
C VAL A 71 -3.88 3.50 -6.16
N ILE A 72 -5.01 3.99 -5.66
CA ILE A 72 -6.35 3.59 -6.12
C ILE A 72 -6.63 4.18 -7.50
N ASP A 73 -6.40 5.49 -7.67
CA ASP A 73 -6.64 6.19 -8.93
C ASP A 73 -5.74 5.66 -10.06
N ASP A 74 -4.49 5.28 -9.73
CA ASP A 74 -3.54 4.65 -10.65
C ASP A 74 -3.81 3.16 -10.92
N ALA A 75 -4.77 2.56 -10.20
CA ALA A 75 -5.12 1.14 -10.27
C ALA A 75 -3.91 0.20 -10.08
N ALA A 76 -3.01 0.52 -9.12
CA ALA A 76 -1.84 -0.29 -8.80
C ALA A 76 -2.20 -1.74 -8.37
N TYR A 77 -3.39 -1.90 -7.77
CA TYR A 77 -4.05 -3.17 -7.53
C TYR A 77 -5.56 -3.05 -7.79
N VAL A 78 -6.18 -4.16 -8.19
CA VAL A 78 -7.64 -4.31 -8.24
C VAL A 78 -8.11 -5.01 -6.96
N TYR A 79 -8.83 -4.29 -6.10
CA TYR A 79 -9.33 -4.82 -4.84
C TYR A 79 -10.62 -5.62 -5.07
N LEU A 80 -10.58 -6.92 -4.75
CA LEU A 80 -11.71 -7.82 -4.99
C LEU A 80 -12.69 -7.86 -3.81
N PHE A 81 -12.16 -8.06 -2.59
CA PHE A 81 -12.95 -8.11 -1.36
C PHE A 81 -12.04 -7.93 -0.14
N GLN A 82 -12.60 -7.45 0.96
CA GLN A 82 -12.01 -7.54 2.28
C GLN A 82 -12.79 -8.56 3.09
N LYS A 83 -12.12 -9.63 3.54
CA LYS A 83 -12.78 -10.68 4.32
C LYS A 83 -13.11 -10.13 5.71
N ASN A 84 -14.39 -10.13 6.06
CA ASN A 84 -14.82 -9.86 7.43
C ASN A 84 -14.53 -11.09 8.29
N TYR A 85 -13.59 -10.97 9.23
CA TYR A 85 -13.36 -11.98 10.24
C TYR A 85 -14.37 -11.83 11.37
N ASN A 86 -15.60 -12.28 11.13
CA ASN A 86 -16.61 -12.43 12.17
C ASN A 86 -16.43 -13.81 12.80
N TRP A 87 -16.03 -13.85 14.08
CA TRP A 87 -15.85 -15.08 14.86
C TRP A 87 -17.10 -15.48 15.65
N ARG A 88 -18.27 -14.97 15.24
CA ARG A 88 -19.58 -15.35 15.78
C ARG A 88 -20.31 -16.24 14.80
#